data_AF-A0A4U9U4B3-F1
#
_entry.id   AF-A0A4U9U4B3-F1
#
_cell.length_a   1.000
_cell.length_b   1.000
_cell.length_c   1.000
_cell.angle_alpha   90.00
_cell.angle_beta   90.00
_cell.angle_gamma   90.00
#
_symmetry.space_group_name_H-M   'P 1'
#
loop_
_entity.id
_entity.type
_entity.pdbx_description
1 polymer ?
#
loop_
_entity_poly.entity_id
_entity_poly.type
_entity_poly.pdbx_seq_one_letter_code
_entity_poly.pdbx_strand_id
1 'polypeptide(L)' 'MIDSPRVCVQVQSVYVESQSIPEEERYVFAYTVTIRNLGAL' A
#
# COMPACT_ATOMS: atom_id res chain seq x y z
N MET A 1 23.36 -13.19 -16.62
CA MET A 1 21.96 -12.78 -16.39
C MET A 1 21.99 -11.75 -15.29
N ILE A 2 21.62 -10.50 -15.56
CA ILE A 2 21.43 -9.52 -14.51
C ILE A 2 20.07 -9.86 -13.91
N ASP A 3 20.07 -10.35 -12.67
CA ASP A 3 18.86 -10.66 -11.91
C ASP A 3 17.91 -9.47 -11.99
N SER A 4 16.65 -9.72 -12.35
CA SER A 4 15.60 -8.70 -12.31
C SER A 4 15.64 -7.98 -10.95
N PRO A 5 15.51 -6.64 -10.90
CA PRO A 5 15.61 -5.88 -9.67
C PRO A 5 14.66 -6.48 -8.63
N ARG A 6 15.22 -6.99 -7.54
CA ARG A 6 14.47 -7.67 -6.49
C ARG A 6 13.82 -6.63 -5.59
N VAL A 7 12.69 -6.07 -6.01
CA VAL A 7 11.92 -5.12 -5.21
C VAL A 7 10.68 -5.81 -4.65
N CYS A 8 10.55 -5.81 -3.33
CA CYS A 8 9.35 -6.28 -2.65
C CYS A 8 8.50 -5.08 -2.24
N VAL A 9 7.25 -5.06 -2.69
CA VAL A 9 6.27 -4.04 -2.32
C VAL A 9 5.20 -4.70 -1.46
N GLN A 10 4.96 -4.12 -0.28
CA GLN A 10 3.90 -4.53 0.63
C GLN A 10 2.96 -3.35 0.83
N VAL A 11 1.67 -3.58 0.66
CA VAL A 11 0.64 -2.57 0.85
C VAL A 11 -0.31 -3.05 1.94
N GLN A 12 -0.62 -2.16 2.88
CA GLN A 12 -1.63 -2.37 3.91
C GLN A 12 -2.66 -1.27 3.76
N SER A 13 -3.90 -1.64 3.50
CA SER A 13 -5.04 -0.72 3.43
C SER A 13 -5.88 -0.82 4.69
N VAL A 14 -6.45 0.31 5.11
CA VAL A 14 -7.32 0.42 6.27
C VAL A 14 -8.49 1.35 5.92
N TYR A 15 -9.71 0.92 6.23
CA TYR A 15 -10.89 1.77 6.12
C TYR A 15 -10.88 2.83 7.23
N VAL A 16 -11.11 4.10 6.86
CA VAL A 16 -11.11 5.23 7.80
C VAL A 16 -12.55 5.69 8.01
N GLU A 17 -13.22 5.04 8.96
CA GLU A 17 -14.63 5.30 9.27
C GLU A 17 -14.88 6.76 9.66
N SER A 18 -14.03 7.34 10.51
CA SER A 18 -14.19 8.73 11.01
C SER A 18 -14.09 9.82 9.94
N GLN A 19 -13.66 9.47 8.72
CA GLN A 19 -13.55 10.38 7.58
C GLN A 19 -14.45 9.96 6.42
N SER A 20 -15.23 8.90 6.58
CA SER A 20 -16.16 8.38 5.58
C SER A 20 -17.59 8.85 5.86
N ILE A 21 -18.39 8.93 4.81
CA ILE A 21 -19.83 9.25 4.87
C ILE A 21 -20.55 8.19 4.01
N PRO A 22 -20.76 6.97 4.55
CA PRO A 22 -21.29 5.83 3.79
C PRO A 22 -22.69 6.07 3.21
N GLU A 23 -23.54 6.81 3.92
CA GLU A 23 -24.89 7.18 3.50
C GLU A 23 -24.92 8.04 2.24
N GLU A 24 -23.81 8.71 1.92
CA GLU A 24 -23.61 9.48 0.69
C GLU A 24 -22.68 8.75 -0.29
N GLU A 25 -22.41 7.47 -0.07
CA GLU A 25 -21.52 6.65 -0.89
C GLU A 25 -20.06 7.16 -0.93
N ARG A 26 -19.62 7.88 0.10
CA ARG A 26 -18.25 8.43 0.21
C ARG A 26 -17.43 7.60 1.19
N TYR A 27 -16.42 6.89 0.71
CA TYR A 27 -15.59 5.98 1.52
C TYR A 27 -14.11 6.37 1.46
N VAL A 28 -13.50 6.52 2.63
CA VAL A 28 -12.08 6.85 2.76
C VAL A 28 -11.30 5.62 3.20
N PHE A 29 -10.22 5.34 2.48
CA PHE A 29 -9.24 4.33 2.84
C PHE A 29 -7.86 4.97 2.94
N ALA A 30 -7.17 4.71 4.03
CA ALA A 30 -5.76 5.01 4.17
C ALA A 30 -4.94 3.79 3.74
N TYR A 31 -3.74 4.03 3.22
CA TYR A 31 -2.82 2.95 2.90
C TYR A 31 -1.40 3.28 3.32
N THR A 32 -0.68 2.26 3.77
CA THR A 32 0.75 2.31 4.01
C THR A 32 1.46 1.43 2.99
N VAL A 33 2.35 2.03 2.20
CA VAL A 33 3.20 1.30 1.25
C VAL A 33 4.59 1.14 1.85
N THR A 34 5.07 -0.10 1.91
CA THR A 34 6.45 -0.42 2.28
C THR A 34 7.17 -0.98 1.05
N ILE A 35 8.24 -0.30 0.63
CA ILE A 35 9.07 -0.70 -0.50
C ILE A 35 10.43 -1.16 0.05
N ARG A 36 10.80 -2.41 -0.25
CA ARG A 36 12.08 -3.01 0.15
C ARG A 36 12.90 -3.36 -1.08
N ASN A 37 14.12 -2.83 -1.15
CA ASN A 37 15.14 -3.33 -2.07
C ASN A 37 15.75 -4.61 -1.47
N LEU A 38 15.60 -5.72 -2.18
CA LEU A 38 16.12 -7.04 -1.83
C LEU A 38 17.24 -7.48 -2.80
N GLY A 39 17.76 -6.56 -3.61
CA GLY A 39 18.97 -6.79 -4.40
C GLY A 39 20.16 -7.08 -3.47
N ALA A 40 21.07 -7.94 -3.92
CA ALA A 40 22.37 -8.08 -3.27
C ALA A 40 23.26 -6.87 -3.63
N LEU A 41 24.17 -6.49 -2.72
CA LEU A 41 25.23 -5.51 -2.99
C LEU A 41 26.28 -6.05 -3.97
#